data_AF-A0A9E1I1C8-F1
#
_entry.id   AF-A0A9E1I1C8-F1
#
_cell.length_a   1.000
_cell.length_b   1.000
_cell.length_c   1.000
_cell.angle_alpha   90.00
_cell.angle_beta   90.00
_cell.angle_gamma   90.00
#
_symmetry.space_group_name_H-M   'P 1'
#
loop_
_entity.id
_entity.type
_entity.pdbx_description
1 polymer ?
#
loop_
_entity_poly.entity_id
_entity_poly.type
_entity_poly.pdbx_seq_one_letter_code
_entity_poly.pdbx_strand_id
1 'polypeptide(L)'
;MNHKDRCFVITPIGSESDPIRRHIDGIIEAVIEPALSDKYEVVVSHKINEPGTITKQIIKEIYEDKLVIVNLTERNPNVMYELAFRHSLGKPVILIAEHGTGLPADIISERTIFYKNDAKGTLELKERIRKAESEIDFAKTSSPIYDMLKEINQEISILNNEELLGEDDEKDTDKLVYILNRLGKIENMIAKTTVHSYEKEASRKRREIFIYTFAMDESPDETDLGVIINQVQRSTLWKFDAYKKYKLKPMAITISSSTINIMCESFENIRVADVNELGMAFAEEMKTLFNREITFVGVS
;
A
#
# COMPACT_ATOMS: atom_id res chain seq x y z
N MET A 1 24.92 9.42 -40.72
CA MET A 1 23.61 8.94 -40.26
C MET A 1 23.51 9.26 -38.78
N ASN A 2 22.49 10.01 -38.35
CA ASN A 2 22.25 10.20 -36.93
C ASN A 2 21.82 8.83 -36.39
N HIS A 3 22.66 8.20 -35.57
CA HIS A 3 22.31 6.93 -34.93
C HIS A 3 21.20 7.23 -33.92
N LYS A 4 20.01 6.68 -34.12
CA LYS A 4 18.96 6.78 -33.10
C LYS A 4 19.35 5.91 -31.92
N ASP A 5 19.05 6.38 -30.72
CA ASP A 5 19.16 5.54 -29.53
C ASP A 5 18.10 4.44 -29.59
N ARG A 6 18.25 3.39 -28.80
CA ARG A 6 17.27 2.28 -28.78
C ARG A 6 16.36 2.39 -27.57
N CYS A 7 15.08 2.08 -27.79
CA CYS A 7 14.06 1.96 -26.76
C CYS A 7 13.42 0.59 -26.81
N PHE A 8 13.65 -0.22 -25.78
CA PHE A 8 13.04 -1.54 -25.66
C PHE A 8 11.67 -1.45 -24.98
N VAL A 9 10.68 -2.15 -25.51
CA VAL A 9 9.32 -2.21 -24.96
C VAL A 9 9.07 -3.62 -24.44
N ILE A 10 8.91 -3.71 -23.13
CA ILE A 10 8.51 -4.91 -22.43
C ILE A 10 6.99 -4.87 -22.24
N THR A 11 6.31 -5.96 -22.56
CA THR A 11 4.86 -6.06 -22.49
C THR A 11 4.41 -7.48 -22.20
N PRO A 12 3.21 -7.70 -21.60
CA PRO A 12 2.65 -9.03 -21.45
C PRO A 12 2.57 -9.72 -22.81
N ILE A 13 3.03 -10.98 -22.85
CA ILE A 13 2.93 -11.81 -24.04
C ILE A 13 1.76 -12.76 -23.84
N GLY A 14 0.62 -12.43 -24.45
CA GLY A 14 -0.52 -13.34 -24.58
C GLY A 14 -0.34 -14.28 -25.79
N SER A 15 -1.10 -15.38 -25.82
CA SER A 15 -1.21 -16.22 -27.03
C SER A 15 -1.76 -15.39 -28.21
N GLU A 16 -1.58 -15.83 -29.47
CA GLU A 16 -2.11 -15.10 -30.64
C GLU A 16 -3.62 -14.83 -30.59
N SER A 17 -4.37 -15.68 -29.91
CA SER A 17 -5.82 -15.54 -29.70
C SER A 17 -6.20 -14.62 -28.54
N ASP A 18 -5.24 -14.11 -27.78
CA ASP A 18 -5.49 -13.36 -26.56
C ASP A 18 -5.89 -11.91 -26.88
N PRO A 19 -7.06 -11.42 -26.41
CA PRO A 19 -7.46 -10.02 -26.54
C PRO A 19 -6.40 -9.03 -26.06
N ILE A 20 -5.58 -9.40 -25.07
CA ILE A 20 -4.50 -8.54 -24.57
C ILE A 20 -3.49 -8.22 -25.66
N ARG A 21 -3.19 -9.15 -26.58
CA ARG A 21 -2.18 -8.95 -27.62
C ARG A 21 -2.58 -7.84 -28.57
N ARG A 22 -3.83 -7.88 -29.06
CA ARG A 22 -4.36 -6.83 -29.94
C ARG A 22 -4.37 -5.45 -29.25
N HIS A 23 -4.69 -5.42 -27.96
CA HIS A 23 -4.65 -4.21 -27.15
C HIS A 23 -3.23 -3.65 -27.07
N ILE A 24 -2.27 -4.48 -26.68
CA ILE A 24 -0.85 -4.14 -26.57
C ILE A 24 -0.28 -3.66 -27.90
N ASP A 25 -0.54 -4.36 -28.99
CA ASP A 25 -0.10 -3.98 -30.34
C ASP A 25 -0.63 -2.60 -30.71
N GLY A 26 -1.92 -2.34 -30.43
CA GLY A 26 -2.54 -1.04 -30.62
C GLY A 26 -1.85 0.07 -29.83
N ILE A 27 -1.50 -0.17 -28.56
CA ILE A 27 -0.75 0.81 -27.75
C ILE A 27 0.65 1.06 -28.33
N ILE A 28 1.35 0.02 -28.78
CA ILE A 28 2.69 0.16 -29.35
C ILE A 28 2.64 1.01 -30.62
N GLU A 29 1.81 0.62 -31.59
CA GLU A 29 1.75 1.22 -32.92
C GLU A 29 1.11 2.61 -32.91
N ALA A 30 0.08 2.83 -32.10
CA ALA A 30 -0.64 4.12 -32.06
C ALA A 30 -0.04 5.12 -31.07
N VAL A 31 0.71 4.65 -30.06
CA VAL A 31 1.18 5.49 -28.96
C VAL A 31 2.69 5.51 -28.84
N ILE A 32 3.33 4.36 -28.58
CA ILE A 32 4.76 4.31 -28.22
C ILE A 32 5.64 4.67 -29.41
N GLU A 33 5.42 4.04 -30.57
CA GLU A 33 6.20 4.33 -31.78
C GLU A 33 6.01 5.80 -32.22
N PRO A 34 4.78 6.36 -32.30
CA PRO A 34 4.61 7.77 -32.66
C PRO A 34 5.08 8.75 -31.57
N ALA A 35 5.21 8.32 -30.31
CA ALA A 35 5.73 9.14 -29.23
C ALA A 35 7.24 9.34 -29.35
N LEU A 36 7.98 8.28 -29.73
CA LEU A 36 9.44 8.21 -29.58
C LEU A 36 10.23 8.04 -30.88
N SER A 37 9.57 7.75 -32.01
CA SER A 37 10.24 7.41 -33.28
C SER A 37 11.13 8.51 -33.86
N ASP A 38 11.03 9.76 -33.42
CA ASP A 38 11.93 10.84 -33.80
C ASP A 38 13.33 10.68 -33.19
N LYS A 39 13.40 10.15 -31.96
CA LYS A 39 14.65 9.99 -31.17
C LYS A 39 15.13 8.55 -31.07
N TYR A 40 14.21 7.59 -31.06
CA TYR A 40 14.49 6.20 -30.75
C TYR A 40 14.13 5.24 -31.90
N GLU A 41 14.92 4.19 -32.03
CA GLU A 41 14.50 2.93 -32.64
C GLU A 41 13.76 2.11 -31.60
N VAL A 42 12.47 1.84 -31.83
CA VAL A 42 11.61 1.10 -30.90
C VAL A 42 11.67 -0.39 -31.21
N VAL A 43 12.00 -1.19 -30.20
CA VAL A 43 12.13 -2.64 -30.28
C VAL A 43 11.20 -3.28 -29.26
N VAL A 44 10.48 -4.34 -29.62
CA VAL A 44 9.38 -4.89 -28.81
C VAL A 44 9.65 -6.34 -28.43
N SER A 45 9.47 -6.69 -27.15
CA SER A 45 9.81 -8.00 -26.60
C SER A 45 9.12 -9.18 -27.29
N HIS A 46 7.81 -9.09 -27.56
CA HIS A 46 7.04 -10.18 -28.17
C HIS A 46 7.37 -10.43 -29.65
N LYS A 47 8.06 -9.51 -30.33
CA LYS A 47 8.55 -9.70 -31.70
C LYS A 47 9.85 -10.52 -31.74
N ILE A 48 10.49 -10.72 -30.58
CA ILE A 48 11.79 -11.37 -30.44
C ILE A 48 11.64 -12.83 -29.97
N ASN A 49 10.68 -13.14 -29.10
CA ASN A 49 10.55 -14.50 -28.53
C ASN A 49 9.11 -14.92 -28.20
N GLU A 50 8.97 -16.23 -28.02
CA GLU A 50 7.79 -16.88 -27.46
C GLU A 50 7.58 -16.53 -25.98
N PRO A 51 6.32 -16.48 -25.51
CA PRO A 51 5.99 -16.24 -24.11
C PRO A 51 6.69 -17.24 -23.17
N GLY A 52 7.25 -16.73 -22.06
CA GLY A 52 7.70 -17.57 -20.94
C GLY A 52 9.19 -17.93 -20.90
N THR A 53 10.00 -17.49 -21.86
CA THR A 53 11.46 -17.71 -21.82
C THR A 53 12.21 -16.40 -21.91
N ILE A 54 12.94 -16.03 -20.83
CA ILE A 54 13.90 -14.93 -20.90
C ILE A 54 15.13 -15.40 -21.67
N THR A 55 15.23 -15.00 -22.93
CA THR A 55 16.37 -15.37 -23.77
C THR A 55 17.52 -14.40 -23.57
N LYS A 56 18.72 -14.84 -24.00
CA LYS A 56 19.91 -13.97 -24.06
C LYS A 56 19.64 -12.67 -24.82
N GLN A 57 18.78 -12.70 -25.84
CA GLN A 57 18.45 -11.51 -26.62
C GLN A 57 17.62 -10.52 -25.80
N ILE A 58 16.59 -10.98 -25.09
CA ILE A 58 15.80 -10.11 -24.19
C ILE A 58 16.69 -9.47 -23.12
N ILE A 59 17.55 -10.26 -22.47
CA ILE A 59 18.51 -9.74 -21.48
C ILE A 59 19.41 -8.67 -22.10
N LYS A 60 19.89 -8.91 -23.32
CA LYS A 60 20.73 -7.96 -24.05
C LYS A 60 19.99 -6.65 -24.31
N GLU A 61 18.75 -6.68 -24.81
CA GLU A 61 17.97 -5.46 -25.04
C GLU A 61 17.74 -4.70 -23.72
N ILE A 62 17.35 -5.40 -22.64
CA ILE A 62 17.15 -4.78 -21.32
C ILE A 62 18.45 -4.17 -20.78
N TYR A 63 19.59 -4.81 -21.05
CA TYR A 63 20.88 -4.35 -20.60
C TYR A 63 21.40 -3.18 -21.42
N GLU A 64 21.36 -3.24 -22.75
CA GLU A 64 22.03 -2.28 -23.63
C GLU A 64 21.16 -1.06 -23.96
N ASP A 65 19.85 -1.22 -24.12
CA ASP A 65 19.00 -0.13 -24.61
C ASP A 65 18.95 1.06 -23.65
N LYS A 66 18.97 2.25 -24.24
CA LYS A 66 19.05 3.52 -23.49
C LYS A 66 17.81 3.75 -22.65
N LEU A 67 16.64 3.44 -23.20
CA LEU A 67 15.36 3.53 -22.53
C LEU A 67 14.63 2.19 -22.57
N VAL A 68 13.89 1.89 -21.51
CA VAL A 68 12.97 0.77 -21.47
C VAL A 68 11.58 1.29 -21.11
N ILE A 69 10.55 0.89 -21.87
CA ILE A 69 9.15 1.07 -21.48
C ILE A 69 8.62 -0.29 -21.01
N VAL A 70 7.95 -0.31 -19.87
CA VAL A 70 7.34 -1.52 -19.32
C VAL A 70 5.85 -1.34 -19.19
N ASN A 71 5.09 -2.18 -19.88
CA ASN A 71 3.65 -2.25 -19.73
C ASN A 71 3.27 -3.28 -18.67
N LEU A 72 2.72 -2.80 -17.55
CA LEU A 72 2.38 -3.61 -16.37
C LEU A 72 0.91 -4.06 -16.35
N THR A 73 0.14 -3.77 -17.40
CA THR A 73 -1.25 -4.25 -17.54
C THR A 73 -1.34 -5.76 -17.28
N GLU A 74 -2.41 -6.19 -16.58
CA GLU A 74 -2.66 -7.59 -16.18
C GLU A 74 -1.63 -8.24 -15.22
N ARG A 75 -0.63 -7.51 -14.73
CA ARG A 75 0.34 -7.99 -13.73
C ARG A 75 1.11 -9.25 -14.16
N ASN A 76 1.55 -9.29 -15.42
CA ASN A 76 2.29 -10.44 -15.95
C ASN A 76 3.60 -10.68 -15.15
N PRO A 77 3.81 -11.89 -14.58
CA PRO A 77 5.01 -12.18 -13.78
C PRO A 77 6.33 -12.08 -14.55
N ASN A 78 6.33 -12.41 -15.84
CA ASN A 78 7.54 -12.33 -16.67
C ASN A 78 7.95 -10.88 -16.86
N VAL A 79 6.98 -10.00 -17.10
CA VAL A 79 7.22 -8.55 -17.19
C VAL A 79 7.80 -8.00 -15.89
N MET A 80 7.28 -8.44 -14.74
CA MET A 80 7.83 -8.04 -13.44
C MET A 80 9.27 -8.50 -13.26
N TYR A 81 9.61 -9.71 -13.72
CA TYR A 81 10.97 -10.23 -13.68
C TYR A 81 11.93 -9.39 -14.56
N GLU A 82 11.52 -9.05 -15.77
CA GLU A 82 12.30 -8.20 -16.69
C GLU A 82 12.47 -6.78 -16.14
N LEU A 83 11.43 -6.20 -15.52
CA LEU A 83 11.50 -4.93 -14.81
C LEU A 83 12.50 -4.97 -13.65
N ALA A 84 12.48 -6.03 -12.84
CA ALA A 84 13.42 -6.20 -11.74
C ALA A 84 14.86 -6.25 -12.25
N PHE A 85 15.11 -6.91 -13.39
CA PHE A 85 16.43 -6.89 -14.01
C PHE A 85 16.81 -5.46 -14.44
N ARG A 86 15.94 -4.70 -15.10
CA ARG A 86 16.23 -3.30 -15.46
C ARG A 86 16.51 -2.42 -14.23
N HIS A 87 15.73 -2.58 -13.16
CA HIS A 87 15.99 -1.93 -11.88
C HIS A 87 17.36 -2.33 -11.29
N SER A 88 17.80 -3.59 -11.41
CA SER A 88 19.13 -3.96 -10.91
C SER A 88 20.27 -3.22 -11.59
N LEU A 89 20.04 -2.70 -12.81
CA LEU A 89 21.02 -1.93 -13.59
C LEU A 89 21.00 -0.42 -13.29
N GLY A 90 19.99 0.08 -12.57
CA GLY A 90 19.85 1.50 -12.26
C GLY A 90 19.61 2.39 -13.49
N LYS A 91 19.19 1.79 -14.61
CA LYS A 91 18.98 2.48 -15.88
C LYS A 91 17.54 2.97 -16.02
N PRO A 92 17.30 4.07 -16.77
CA PRO A 92 15.96 4.65 -16.91
C PRO A 92 14.92 3.67 -17.44
N VAL A 93 13.71 3.78 -16.87
CA VAL A 93 12.53 3.00 -17.24
C VAL A 93 11.28 3.87 -17.13
N ILE A 94 10.35 3.74 -18.09
CA ILE A 94 9.01 4.33 -18.02
C ILE A 94 8.00 3.21 -17.81
N LEU A 95 7.23 3.30 -16.74
CA LEU A 95 6.18 2.33 -16.43
C LEU A 95 4.84 2.83 -16.95
N ILE A 96 4.10 1.97 -17.64
CA ILE A 96 2.73 2.23 -18.09
C ILE A 96 1.81 1.10 -17.63
N ALA A 97 0.55 1.41 -17.35
CA ALA A 97 -0.44 0.39 -16.99
C ALA A 97 -1.86 0.87 -17.33
N GLU A 98 -2.77 -0.04 -17.67
CA GLU A 98 -4.16 0.33 -17.84
C GLU A 98 -4.81 0.68 -16.48
N HIS A 99 -5.68 1.68 -16.48
CA HIS A 99 -6.46 2.05 -15.30
C HIS A 99 -7.23 0.85 -14.74
N GLY A 100 -7.13 0.64 -13.42
CA GLY A 100 -7.70 -0.52 -12.75
C GLY A 100 -6.72 -1.68 -12.56
N THR A 101 -5.52 -1.61 -13.16
CA THR A 101 -4.45 -2.58 -12.88
C THR A 101 -3.96 -2.42 -11.43
N GLY A 102 -4.18 -3.44 -10.61
CA GLY A 102 -3.70 -3.47 -9.22
C GLY A 102 -2.21 -3.80 -9.14
N LEU A 103 -1.36 -2.77 -9.09
CA LEU A 103 0.10 -2.95 -8.99
C LEU A 103 0.52 -3.49 -7.60
N PRO A 104 1.58 -4.31 -7.50
CA PRO A 104 2.19 -4.69 -6.22
C PRO A 104 2.71 -3.47 -5.44
N ALA A 105 2.74 -3.56 -4.11
CA ALA A 105 3.17 -2.47 -3.22
C ALA A 105 4.56 -1.91 -3.57
N ASP A 106 5.49 -2.79 -3.93
CA ASP A 106 6.87 -2.43 -4.30
C ASP A 106 6.97 -1.64 -5.62
N ILE A 107 5.91 -1.62 -6.42
CA ILE A 107 5.83 -0.88 -7.70
C ILE A 107 4.89 0.34 -7.58
N ILE A 108 3.96 0.36 -6.62
CA ILE A 108 3.02 1.48 -6.42
C ILE A 108 3.76 2.80 -6.15
N SER A 109 4.91 2.76 -5.47
CA SER A 109 5.72 3.95 -5.21
C SER A 109 6.41 4.50 -6.47
N GLU A 110 6.51 3.70 -7.53
CA GLU A 110 7.11 4.12 -8.79
C GLU A 110 6.12 4.93 -9.62
N ARG A 111 6.65 5.91 -10.36
CA ARG A 111 5.85 6.78 -11.22
C ARG A 111 5.32 5.99 -12.43
N THR A 112 4.16 5.36 -12.25
CA THR A 112 3.46 4.64 -13.32
C THR A 112 2.47 5.55 -14.05
N ILE A 113 2.53 5.55 -15.38
CA ILE A 113 1.60 6.26 -16.24
C ILE A 113 0.36 5.38 -16.47
N PHE A 114 -0.67 5.60 -15.67
CA PHE A 114 -1.97 4.94 -15.88
C PHE A 114 -2.71 5.51 -17.09
N TYR A 115 -3.20 4.66 -17.99
CA TYR A 115 -3.96 5.07 -19.18
C TYR A 115 -5.33 4.41 -19.27
N LYS A 116 -6.24 5.02 -20.05
CA LYS A 116 -7.51 4.40 -20.43
C LYS A 116 -7.41 3.86 -21.85
N ASN A 117 -7.97 2.68 -22.09
CA ASN A 117 -8.02 2.09 -23.41
C ASN A 117 -9.17 2.68 -24.25
N ASP A 118 -9.04 3.95 -24.61
CA ASP A 118 -9.95 4.63 -25.53
C ASP A 118 -9.17 5.60 -26.44
N ALA A 119 -9.85 6.17 -27.44
CA ALA A 119 -9.23 7.06 -28.42
C ALA A 119 -8.58 8.30 -27.78
N LYS A 120 -9.17 8.82 -26.70
CA LYS A 120 -8.64 9.98 -25.98
C LYS A 120 -7.44 9.57 -25.12
N GLY A 121 -7.56 8.45 -24.41
CA GLY A 121 -6.51 7.89 -23.57
C GLY A 121 -5.25 7.56 -24.36
N THR A 122 -5.39 7.15 -25.63
CA THR A 122 -4.27 6.95 -26.57
C THR A 122 -3.47 8.25 -26.79
N LEU A 123 -4.16 9.37 -27.04
CA LEU A 123 -3.52 10.68 -27.23
C LEU A 123 -2.89 11.20 -25.92
N GLU A 124 -3.60 11.04 -24.80
CA GLU A 124 -3.12 11.43 -23.48
C GLU A 124 -1.87 10.63 -23.07
N LEU A 125 -1.85 9.31 -23.32
CA LEU A 125 -0.70 8.45 -23.03
C LEU A 125 0.50 8.85 -23.89
N LYS A 126 0.30 9.15 -25.18
CA LYS A 126 1.37 9.58 -26.10
C LYS A 126 2.12 10.79 -25.56
N GLU A 127 1.37 11.83 -25.18
CA GLU A 127 1.96 13.07 -24.66
C GLU A 127 2.61 12.86 -23.29
N ARG A 128 2.04 11.99 -22.45
CA ARG A 128 2.63 11.65 -21.15
C ARG A 128 3.93 10.87 -21.29
N ILE A 129 4.05 9.97 -22.27
CA ILE A 129 5.30 9.24 -22.56
C ILE A 129 6.37 10.22 -23.04
N ARG A 130 6.04 11.12 -23.97
CA ARG A 130 6.97 12.17 -24.45
C ARG A 130 7.48 13.04 -23.32
N LYS A 131 6.56 13.50 -22.47
CA LYS A 131 6.90 14.30 -21.31
C LYS A 131 7.79 13.53 -20.35
N ALA A 132 7.42 12.29 -20.02
CA ALA A 132 8.21 11.44 -19.14
C ALA A 132 9.63 11.24 -19.69
N GLU A 133 9.79 10.95 -20.98
CA GLU A 133 11.10 10.82 -21.62
C GLU A 133 11.93 12.09 -21.54
N SER A 134 11.32 13.26 -21.78
CA SER A 134 12.02 14.55 -21.70
C SER A 134 12.47 14.94 -20.29
N GLU A 135 11.82 14.39 -19.25
CA GLU A 135 12.15 14.62 -17.85
C GLU A 135 13.23 13.66 -17.32
N ILE A 136 13.62 12.64 -18.10
CA ILE A 136 14.63 11.66 -17.68
C ILE A 136 16.03 12.30 -17.71
N ASP A 137 16.71 12.25 -16.57
CA ASP A 137 18.15 12.47 -16.50
C ASP A 137 18.91 11.15 -16.77
N PHE A 138 19.36 10.97 -18.01
CA PHE A 138 20.10 9.77 -18.42
C PHE A 138 21.51 9.67 -17.82
N ALA A 139 22.05 10.73 -17.22
CA ALA A 139 23.33 10.68 -16.53
C ALA A 139 23.20 10.12 -15.10
N LYS A 140 21.98 10.13 -14.54
CA LYS A 140 21.70 9.59 -13.21
C LYS A 140 21.44 8.09 -13.27
N THR A 141 22.22 7.32 -12.52
CA THR A 141 21.97 5.90 -12.27
C THR A 141 21.29 5.72 -10.92
N SER A 142 19.99 5.44 -10.93
CA SER A 142 19.19 5.26 -9.72
C SER A 142 17.92 4.50 -10.04
N SER A 143 17.57 3.57 -9.16
CA SER A 143 16.31 2.82 -9.18
C SER A 143 16.18 2.02 -7.87
N PRO A 144 14.99 1.50 -7.54
CA PRO A 144 14.77 0.83 -6.25
C PRO A 144 15.74 -0.30 -5.93
N ILE A 145 16.07 -1.15 -6.90
CA ILE A 145 16.98 -2.29 -6.67
C ILE A 145 18.43 -1.84 -6.71
N TYR A 146 18.82 -1.04 -7.71
CA TYR A 146 20.20 -0.55 -7.82
C TYR A 146 20.64 0.24 -6.58
N ASP A 147 19.78 1.10 -6.06
CA ASP A 147 20.11 1.95 -4.91
C ASP A 147 20.33 1.10 -3.65
N MET A 148 19.57 0.02 -3.48
CA MET A 148 19.78 -0.97 -2.41
C MET A 148 21.07 -1.78 -2.61
N LEU A 149 21.36 -2.25 -3.83
CA LEU A 149 22.62 -2.96 -4.11
C LEU A 149 23.84 -2.07 -3.86
N LYS A 150 23.76 -0.79 -4.22
CA LYS A 150 24.80 0.19 -3.96
C LYS A 150 25.03 0.36 -2.46
N GLU A 151 23.97 0.47 -1.66
CA GLU A 151 24.06 0.53 -0.20
C GLU A 151 24.72 -0.73 0.37
N ILE A 152 24.25 -1.92 0.00
CA ILE A 152 24.82 -3.19 0.49
C ILE A 152 26.32 -3.28 0.16
N ASN A 153 26.72 -2.92 -1.07
CA ASN A 153 28.12 -2.96 -1.47
C ASN A 153 28.98 -1.95 -0.68
N GLN A 154 28.42 -0.77 -0.35
CA GLN A 154 29.09 0.19 0.52
C GLN A 154 29.26 -0.38 1.95
N GLU A 155 28.21 -1.02 2.49
CA GLU A 155 28.27 -1.68 3.81
C GLU A 155 29.36 -2.75 3.86
N ILE A 156 29.40 -3.64 2.86
CA ILE A 156 30.42 -4.70 2.74
C ILE A 156 31.82 -4.09 2.64
N SER A 157 32.01 -3.03 1.85
CA SER A 157 33.31 -2.35 1.73
C SER A 157 33.79 -1.75 3.05
N ILE A 158 32.87 -1.25 3.89
CA ILE A 158 33.20 -0.67 5.18
C ILE A 158 33.55 -1.77 6.20
N LEU A 159 32.82 -2.88 6.19
CA LEU A 159 33.01 -4.00 7.11
C LEU A 159 34.29 -4.81 6.81
N ASN A 160 34.67 -4.95 5.54
CA ASN A 160 35.85 -5.73 5.13
C ASN A 160 37.19 -4.97 5.30
N ASN A 161 37.18 -3.72 5.78
CA ASN A 161 38.38 -2.97 6.14
C ASN A 161 38.98 -3.44 7.50
N GLU A 162 39.21 -4.74 7.63
CA GLU A 162 40.09 -5.32 8.65
C GLU A 162 41.49 -5.53 8.05
N GLU A 163 42.28 -4.46 7.97
CA GLU A 163 43.74 -4.56 8.15
C GLU A 163 44.38 -3.21 8.53
N LEU A 164 44.85 -3.18 9.78
CA LEU A 164 45.98 -2.45 10.36
C LEU A 164 45.93 -0.91 10.48
N LEU A 165 45.85 -0.50 11.76
CA LEU A 165 46.45 0.70 12.36
C LEU A 165 47.45 1.43 11.44
N GLY A 166 46.93 2.36 10.67
CA GLY A 166 47.68 3.34 9.90
C GLY A 166 46.86 4.62 9.89
N GLU A 167 47.42 5.69 10.43
CA GLU A 167 46.85 7.02 10.50
C GLU A 167 46.52 7.52 9.08
N ASP A 168 45.24 7.47 8.70
CA ASP A 168 44.70 8.20 7.54
C ASP A 168 43.31 8.73 7.96
N ASP A 169 43.23 10.02 8.29
CA ASP A 169 42.00 10.73 8.68
C ASP A 169 40.87 10.61 7.63
N GLU A 170 41.20 10.30 6.37
CA GLU A 170 40.24 10.06 5.29
C GLU A 170 39.37 8.80 5.52
N LYS A 171 39.94 7.73 6.09
CA LYS A 171 39.24 6.43 6.25
C LYS A 171 38.21 6.45 7.38
N ASP A 172 38.45 7.23 8.43
CA ASP A 172 37.46 7.44 9.50
C ASP A 172 36.35 8.39 9.04
N THR A 173 36.64 9.30 8.12
CA THR A 173 35.64 10.17 7.51
C THR A 173 34.58 9.36 6.73
N ASP A 174 34.98 8.35 5.96
CA ASP A 174 34.03 7.49 5.22
C ASP A 174 33.10 6.69 6.14
N LYS A 175 33.64 6.16 7.25
CA LYS A 175 32.85 5.48 8.29
C LYS A 175 31.86 6.43 8.95
N LEU A 176 32.29 7.67 9.26
CA LEU A 176 31.42 8.70 9.84
C LEU A 176 30.32 9.13 8.88
N VAL A 177 30.63 9.34 7.59
CA VAL A 177 29.64 9.68 6.56
C VAL A 177 28.60 8.57 6.41
N TYR A 178 29.03 7.31 6.45
CA TYR A 178 28.12 6.16 6.44
C TYR A 178 27.20 6.14 7.67
N ILE A 179 27.76 6.32 8.88
CA ILE A 179 26.99 6.39 10.12
C ILE A 179 25.96 7.52 10.07
N LEU A 180 26.35 8.71 9.61
CA LEU A 180 25.45 9.86 9.47
C LEU A 180 24.31 9.58 8.49
N ASN A 181 24.61 8.98 7.34
CA ASN A 181 23.57 8.57 6.37
C ASN A 181 22.62 7.53 6.97
N ARG A 182 23.12 6.59 7.78
CA ARG A 182 22.28 5.58 8.43
C ARG A 182 21.39 6.18 9.51
N LEU A 183 21.92 7.11 10.31
CA LEU A 183 21.14 7.86 11.30
C LEU A 183 20.00 8.63 10.63
N GLY A 184 20.27 9.32 9.52
CA GLY A 184 19.23 10.01 8.74
C GLY A 184 18.15 9.07 8.19
N LYS A 185 18.49 7.83 7.80
CA LYS A 185 17.49 6.83 7.40
C LYS A 185 16.63 6.38 8.57
N ILE A 186 17.22 6.16 9.75
CA ILE A 186 16.50 5.79 10.97
C ILE A 186 15.52 6.90 11.36
N GLU A 187 15.94 8.17 11.33
CA GLU A 187 15.07 9.32 11.59
C GLU A 187 13.87 9.34 10.64
N ASN A 188 14.11 9.13 9.34
CA ASN A 188 13.04 9.06 8.34
C ASN A 188 12.10 7.86 8.54
N MET A 189 12.62 6.70 8.93
CA MET A 189 11.80 5.52 9.23
C MET A 189 10.94 5.73 10.48
N ILE A 190 11.50 6.37 11.52
CA ILE A 190 10.75 6.74 12.73
C ILE A 190 9.63 7.72 12.34
N ALA A 191 9.95 8.76 11.57
CA ALA A 191 8.96 9.72 11.09
C ALA A 191 7.84 9.06 10.26
N LYS A 192 8.18 8.18 9.32
CA LYS A 192 7.20 7.43 8.52
C LYS A 192 6.34 6.48 9.38
N THR A 193 6.93 5.82 10.37
CA THR A 193 6.20 4.94 11.28
C THR A 193 5.18 5.72 12.10
N THR A 194 5.56 6.91 12.59
CA THR A 194 4.67 7.83 13.28
C THR A 194 3.52 8.28 12.37
N VAL A 195 3.79 8.64 11.11
CA VAL A 195 2.74 9.02 10.14
C VAL A 195 1.84 7.84 9.77
N HIS A 196 2.38 6.64 9.58
CA HIS A 196 1.61 5.47 9.20
C HIS A 196 0.70 4.98 10.35
N SER A 197 1.07 5.21 11.63
CA SER A 197 0.13 5.03 12.74
C SER A 197 -1.07 5.98 12.65
N TYR A 198 -0.88 7.23 12.22
CA TYR A 198 -1.96 8.20 12.05
C TYR A 198 -2.86 7.90 10.83
N GLU A 199 -2.28 7.50 9.69
CA GLU A 199 -3.07 7.17 8.49
C GLU A 199 -3.87 5.88 8.65
N LYS A 200 -3.34 4.88 9.36
CA LYS A 200 -4.03 3.62 9.65
C LYS A 200 -5.16 3.79 10.68
N GLU A 201 -5.08 4.83 11.52
CA GLU A 201 -6.20 5.30 12.34
C GLU A 201 -7.24 6.05 11.49
N ALA A 202 -6.81 6.90 10.55
CA ALA A 202 -7.70 7.67 9.68
C ALA A 202 -8.43 6.82 8.61
N SER A 203 -7.84 5.70 8.17
CA SER A 203 -8.41 4.80 7.15
C SER A 203 -9.34 3.72 7.71
N ARG A 204 -9.50 3.62 9.04
CA ARG A 204 -10.58 2.83 9.63
C ARG A 204 -11.89 3.60 9.38
N LYS A 205 -12.82 2.99 8.62
CA LYS A 205 -14.22 3.46 8.44
C LYS A 205 -14.68 4.21 9.69
N ARG A 206 -15.21 5.44 9.56
CA ARG A 206 -15.70 6.27 10.69
C ARG A 206 -16.44 5.37 11.68
N ARG A 207 -15.79 5.08 12.81
CA ARG A 207 -16.35 4.25 13.85
C ARG A 207 -17.10 5.19 14.76
N GLU A 208 -18.42 5.09 14.75
CA GLU A 208 -19.25 5.84 15.69
C GLU A 208 -19.25 5.09 17.03
N ILE A 209 -18.94 5.84 18.09
CA ILE A 209 -19.00 5.34 19.46
C ILE A 209 -20.33 5.81 20.04
N PHE A 210 -21.07 4.88 20.60
CA PHE A 210 -22.33 5.13 21.30
C PHE A 210 -22.16 4.83 22.78
N ILE A 211 -22.57 5.76 23.64
CA ILE A 211 -22.58 5.58 25.08
C ILE A 211 -24.04 5.52 25.54
N TYR A 212 -24.47 4.32 25.92
CA TYR A 212 -25.79 4.08 26.48
C TYR A 212 -25.77 4.26 27.99
N THR A 213 -26.62 5.14 28.50
CA THR A 213 -26.72 5.45 29.93
C THR A 213 -28.00 4.88 30.52
N PHE A 214 -27.88 4.28 31.70
CA PHE A 214 -28.96 3.63 32.43
C PHE A 214 -28.93 4.05 33.90
N ALA A 215 -30.11 4.15 34.50
CA ALA A 215 -30.28 4.44 35.92
C ALA A 215 -30.82 3.22 36.65
N MET A 216 -30.18 2.87 37.77
CA MET A 216 -30.66 1.90 38.74
C MET A 216 -31.55 2.61 39.78
N ASP A 217 -32.53 1.88 40.28
CA ASP A 217 -33.39 2.29 41.40
C ASP A 217 -32.61 2.67 42.66
N GLU A 218 -31.59 1.88 43.01
CA GLU A 218 -30.71 2.12 44.15
C GLU A 218 -29.23 1.96 43.78
N SER A 219 -28.33 2.46 44.63
CA SER A 219 -26.89 2.21 44.44
C SER A 219 -26.58 0.71 44.50
N PRO A 220 -25.62 0.22 43.70
CA PRO A 220 -25.29 -1.20 43.62
C PRO A 220 -24.74 -1.72 44.94
N ASP A 221 -25.22 -2.89 45.36
CA ASP A 221 -24.74 -3.59 46.54
C ASP A 221 -23.62 -4.61 46.22
N GLU A 222 -23.13 -5.34 47.22
CA GLU A 222 -22.07 -6.35 47.04
C GLU A 222 -22.47 -7.48 46.07
N THR A 223 -23.77 -7.78 45.95
CA THR A 223 -24.32 -8.78 45.02
C THR A 223 -24.22 -8.27 43.59
N ASP A 224 -24.62 -7.01 43.36
CA ASP A 224 -24.50 -6.36 42.06
C ASP A 224 -23.05 -6.29 41.60
N LEU A 225 -22.14 -5.91 42.50
CA LEU A 225 -20.69 -5.90 42.26
C LEU A 225 -20.16 -7.30 41.90
N GLY A 226 -20.68 -8.35 42.54
CA GLY A 226 -20.37 -9.74 42.20
C GLY A 226 -20.80 -10.15 40.79
N VAL A 227 -22.00 -9.72 40.35
CA VAL A 227 -22.48 -9.93 38.97
C VAL A 227 -21.56 -9.25 37.96
N ILE A 228 -21.16 -8.00 38.24
CA ILE A 228 -20.29 -7.19 37.39
C ILE A 228 -18.91 -7.86 37.23
N ILE A 229 -18.27 -8.25 38.34
CA ILE A 229 -16.93 -8.86 38.32
C ILE A 229 -16.94 -10.18 37.54
N ASN A 230 -17.96 -11.01 37.74
CA ASN A 230 -18.08 -12.31 37.07
C ASN A 230 -18.28 -12.17 35.55
N GLN A 231 -19.02 -11.15 35.10
CA GLN A 231 -19.19 -10.85 33.68
C GLN A 231 -17.92 -10.27 33.03
N VAL A 232 -17.17 -9.42 33.75
CA VAL A 232 -15.94 -8.80 33.23
C VAL A 232 -14.78 -9.80 33.14
N GLN A 233 -14.63 -10.72 34.09
CA GLN A 233 -13.52 -11.69 34.12
C GLN A 233 -13.59 -12.75 33.01
N ARG A 234 -14.77 -13.04 32.45
CA ARG A 234 -14.95 -14.03 31.38
C ARG A 234 -14.72 -13.48 29.97
N SER A 235 -13.83 -12.49 29.77
CA SER A 235 -13.30 -12.05 28.46
C SER A 235 -14.30 -11.89 27.29
N THR A 236 -15.59 -11.77 27.59
CA THR A 236 -16.70 -11.59 26.66
C THR A 236 -17.55 -10.50 27.28
N LEU A 237 -17.32 -9.27 26.82
CA LEU A 237 -18.28 -8.19 27.01
C LEU A 237 -19.68 -8.74 26.70
N TRP A 238 -20.65 -8.39 27.55
CA TRP A 238 -21.74 -9.26 27.95
C TRP A 238 -22.46 -9.94 26.77
N LYS A 239 -22.88 -11.19 26.95
CA LYS A 239 -23.71 -11.92 25.97
C LYS A 239 -25.14 -11.39 25.95
N PHE A 240 -25.31 -10.09 25.74
CA PHE A 240 -26.61 -9.56 25.34
C PHE A 240 -26.85 -9.93 23.90
N ASP A 241 -27.98 -10.56 23.62
CA ASP A 241 -28.34 -10.90 22.24
C ASP A 241 -28.66 -9.64 21.43
N ALA A 242 -29.02 -8.54 22.11
CA ALA A 242 -29.19 -7.22 21.54
C ALA A 242 -27.99 -6.76 20.67
N TYR A 243 -26.73 -6.97 21.10
CA TYR A 243 -25.56 -6.57 20.30
C TYR A 243 -25.49 -7.27 18.94
N LYS A 244 -25.85 -8.56 18.88
CA LYS A 244 -25.78 -9.37 17.65
C LYS A 244 -26.77 -8.89 16.61
N LYS A 245 -27.97 -8.49 17.05
CA LYS A 245 -29.04 -7.99 16.17
C LYS A 245 -28.62 -6.71 15.46
N TYR A 246 -27.86 -5.84 16.11
CA TYR A 246 -27.49 -4.51 15.59
C TYR A 246 -26.00 -4.33 15.27
N LYS A 247 -25.23 -5.42 15.21
CA LYS A 247 -23.79 -5.46 14.85
C LYS A 247 -22.90 -4.49 15.65
N LEU A 248 -23.28 -4.17 16.89
CA LEU A 248 -22.47 -3.33 17.77
C LEU A 248 -21.47 -4.18 18.53
N LYS A 249 -20.25 -3.65 18.73
CA LYS A 249 -19.26 -4.25 19.61
C LYS A 249 -19.16 -3.48 20.91
N PRO A 250 -19.52 -4.07 22.06
CA PRO A 250 -19.28 -3.43 23.34
C PRO A 250 -17.77 -3.23 23.55
N MET A 251 -17.39 -2.10 24.16
CA MET A 251 -16.00 -1.72 24.42
C MET A 251 -15.70 -1.64 25.91
N ALA A 252 -16.60 -1.02 26.68
CA ALA A 252 -16.41 -0.79 28.10
C ALA A 252 -17.76 -0.61 28.81
N ILE A 253 -17.78 -0.90 30.10
CA ILE A 253 -18.91 -0.62 30.98
C ILE A 253 -18.36 0.11 32.21
N THR A 254 -18.99 1.21 32.58
CA THR A 254 -18.64 1.97 33.79
C THR A 254 -19.85 2.13 34.67
N ILE A 255 -19.68 1.97 35.97
CA ILE A 255 -20.76 2.12 36.94
C ILE A 255 -20.33 3.16 37.96
N SER A 256 -21.15 4.17 38.15
CA SER A 256 -20.91 5.28 39.08
C SER A 256 -22.18 5.57 39.85
N SER A 257 -22.15 5.41 41.17
CA SER A 257 -23.35 5.53 42.01
C SER A 257 -24.47 4.63 41.47
N SER A 258 -25.64 5.17 41.12
CA SER A 258 -26.76 4.44 40.52
C SER A 258 -26.79 4.50 38.98
N THR A 259 -25.70 4.87 38.32
CA THR A 259 -25.64 5.01 36.86
C THR A 259 -24.75 3.94 36.23
N ILE A 260 -25.24 3.29 35.18
CA ILE A 260 -24.49 2.35 34.35
C ILE A 260 -24.31 3.00 32.97
N ASN A 261 -23.08 3.07 32.48
CA ASN A 261 -22.80 3.43 31.08
C ASN A 261 -22.20 2.25 30.33
N ILE A 262 -22.70 2.01 29.13
CA ILE A 262 -22.21 0.97 28.22
C ILE A 262 -21.72 1.66 26.95
N MET A 263 -20.42 1.54 26.69
CA MET A 263 -19.77 2.08 25.49
C MET A 263 -19.72 1.02 24.40
N CYS A 264 -20.24 1.36 23.21
CA CYS A 264 -20.35 0.46 22.08
C CYS A 264 -19.74 1.09 20.82
N GLU A 265 -19.06 0.28 20.01
CA GLU A 265 -18.50 0.65 18.72
C GLU A 265 -19.38 0.10 17.59
N SER A 266 -19.79 0.96 16.66
CA SER A 266 -20.45 0.52 15.43
C SER A 266 -19.47 0.30 14.28
N PHE A 267 -19.73 -0.74 13.49
CA PHE A 267 -18.98 -1.04 12.26
C PHE A 267 -19.72 -0.60 10.98
N GLU A 268 -20.97 -0.12 11.09
CA GLU A 268 -21.83 0.32 9.98
C GLU A 268 -22.64 1.58 10.37
N ASN A 269 -23.21 2.31 9.41
CA ASN A 269 -24.09 3.45 9.72
C ASN A 269 -25.42 2.94 10.30
N ILE A 270 -25.67 3.15 11.59
CA ILE A 270 -26.91 2.76 12.28
C ILE A 270 -27.93 3.89 12.20
N ARG A 271 -29.22 3.60 11.98
CA ARG A 271 -30.27 4.64 12.01
C ARG A 271 -30.57 5.02 13.46
N VAL A 272 -30.79 6.30 13.73
CA VAL A 272 -31.07 6.83 15.08
C VAL A 272 -32.24 6.11 15.79
N ALA A 273 -33.27 5.69 15.05
CA ALA A 273 -34.40 4.94 15.60
C ALA A 273 -33.98 3.56 16.15
N ASP A 274 -33.03 2.89 15.49
CA ASP A 274 -32.50 1.59 15.89
C ASP A 274 -31.61 1.70 17.14
N VAL A 275 -30.96 2.86 17.33
CA VAL A 275 -30.10 3.14 18.49
C VAL A 275 -30.92 3.19 19.78
N ASN A 276 -32.06 3.91 19.80
CA ASN A 276 -32.90 3.99 21.00
C ASN A 276 -33.63 2.69 21.32
N GLU A 277 -34.08 1.95 20.29
CA GLU A 277 -34.69 0.62 20.48
C GLU A 277 -33.72 -0.35 21.16
N LEU A 278 -32.43 -0.29 20.77
CA LEU A 278 -31.38 -1.07 21.42
C LEU A 278 -31.17 -0.68 22.88
N GLY A 279 -31.21 0.61 23.21
CA GLY A 279 -31.12 1.09 24.59
C GLY A 279 -32.22 0.49 25.47
N MET A 280 -33.45 0.43 24.95
CA MET A 280 -34.57 -0.22 25.66
C MET A 280 -34.36 -1.73 25.82
N ALA A 281 -33.85 -2.41 24.79
CA ALA A 281 -33.53 -3.85 24.87
C ALA A 281 -32.46 -4.15 25.92
N PHE A 282 -31.42 -3.32 26.02
CA PHE A 282 -30.40 -3.46 27.07
C PHE A 282 -30.97 -3.30 28.47
N ALA A 283 -31.90 -2.35 28.67
CA ALA A 283 -32.51 -2.16 29.98
C ALA A 283 -33.24 -3.43 30.44
N GLU A 284 -34.02 -4.08 29.58
CA GLU A 284 -34.74 -5.32 29.89
C GLU A 284 -33.80 -6.50 30.22
N GLU A 285 -32.73 -6.67 29.43
CA GLU A 285 -31.74 -7.71 29.70
C GLU A 285 -30.98 -7.43 31.02
N MET A 286 -30.73 -6.15 31.35
CA MET A 286 -30.11 -5.76 32.62
C MET A 286 -31.03 -5.94 33.82
N LYS A 287 -32.33 -5.61 33.70
CA LYS A 287 -33.31 -5.85 34.78
C LYS A 287 -33.31 -7.32 35.18
N THR A 288 -33.26 -8.21 34.19
CA THR A 288 -33.20 -9.66 34.41
C THR A 288 -31.88 -10.07 35.08
N LEU A 289 -30.76 -9.46 34.67
CA LEU A 289 -29.44 -9.82 35.17
C LEU A 289 -29.18 -9.37 36.61
N PHE A 290 -29.57 -8.13 36.95
CA PHE A 290 -29.38 -7.56 38.29
C PHE A 290 -30.56 -7.84 39.23
N ASN A 291 -31.69 -8.31 38.69
CA ASN A 291 -32.95 -8.44 39.43
C ASN A 291 -33.35 -7.13 40.13
N ARG A 292 -33.14 -6.00 39.44
CA ARG A 292 -33.40 -4.63 39.89
C ARG A 292 -34.13 -3.83 38.81
N GLU A 293 -34.79 -2.74 39.20
CA GLU A 293 -35.36 -1.81 38.22
C GLU A 293 -34.25 -0.98 37.57
N ILE A 294 -34.13 -1.10 36.24
CA ILE A 294 -33.12 -0.41 35.44
C ILE A 294 -33.81 0.32 34.29
N THR A 295 -33.63 1.64 34.23
CA THR A 295 -34.28 2.49 33.22
C THR A 295 -33.25 3.01 32.23
N PHE A 296 -33.53 2.88 30.93
CA PHE A 296 -32.73 3.52 29.88
C PHE A 296 -32.94 5.04 29.92
N VAL A 297 -31.84 5.78 30.04
CA VAL A 297 -31.85 7.25 30.17
C VAL A 297 -31.63 7.91 28.81
N GLY A 298 -30.72 7.37 28.00
CA GLY A 298 -30.41 7.92 26.69
C GLY A 298 -29.09 7.41 26.12
N VAL A 299 -28.80 7.82 24.89
CA VAL A 299 -27.58 7.50 24.16
C VAL A 299 -26.89 8.78 23.72
N SER A 300 -25.57 8.84 23.88
CA SER A 300 -24.71 9.90 23.35
C SER A 300 -23.68 9.37 22.37
#